data_AF-E8V1R0-F1
#
_entry.id   AF-E8V1R0-F1
#
_cell.length_a   1.000
_cell.length_b   1.000
_cell.length_c   1.000
_cell.angle_alpha   90.00
_cell.angle_beta   90.00
_cell.angle_gamma   90.00
#
_symmetry.space_group_name_H-M   'P 1'
#
loop_
_entity.id
_entity.type
_entity.pdbx_description
1 polymer ?
#
loop_
_entity_poly.entity_id
_entity_poly.type
_entity_poly.pdbx_seq_one_letter_code
_entity_poly.pdbx_strand_id
1 'polypeptide(L)' 'MTCTEFLAKMTDFFDGHVEPTLLSEIKTHLGECHHCEVVVSTTRQTIEIYRDNQVYELPTDVRERTISSIMARCKEGC' A
#
# COMPACT_ATOMS: atom_id res chain seq x y z
N MET A 1 15.85 -12.87 14.37
CA MET A 1 15.72 -11.41 14.18
C MET A 1 14.71 -10.79 15.13
N THR A 2 14.91 -9.53 15.46
CA THR A 2 13.98 -8.63 16.15
C THR A 2 12.96 -8.05 15.18
N CYS A 3 11.85 -7.52 15.69
CA CYS A 3 10.83 -6.85 14.85
C CYS A 3 11.42 -5.67 14.07
N THR A 4 12.32 -4.89 14.67
CA THR A 4 12.95 -3.73 14.03
C THR A 4 13.84 -4.15 12.85
N GLU A 5 14.62 -5.23 13.01
CA GLU A 5 15.43 -5.79 11.92
C GLU A 5 14.55 -6.30 10.78
N PHE A 6 13.44 -6.97 11.10
CA PHE A 6 12.47 -7.41 10.10
C PHE A 6 11.85 -6.23 9.34
N LEU A 7 11.37 -5.20 10.05
CA LEU A 7 10.77 -4.01 9.46
C LEU A 7 11.73 -3.30 8.50
N ALA A 8 13.03 -3.25 8.83
CA ALA A 8 14.06 -2.69 7.94
C ALA A 8 14.28 -3.49 6.65
N LYS A 9 13.83 -4.75 6.61
CA LYS A 9 13.92 -5.66 5.45
C LYS A 9 12.57 -5.93 4.78
N MET A 10 11.51 -5.26 5.24
CA MET A 10 10.15 -5.55 4.80
C MET A 10 9.92 -5.26 3.31
N THR A 11 10.49 -4.18 2.79
CA THR A 11 10.43 -3.84 1.36
C THR A 11 11.09 -4.92 0.51
N ASP A 12 12.36 -5.26 0.81
CA ASP A 12 13.10 -6.33 0.11
C ASP A 12 12.32 -7.65 0.14
N PHE A 13 11.69 -7.97 1.27
CA PHE A 13 10.83 -9.16 1.43
C PHE A 13 9.62 -9.14 0.50
N PHE A 14 8.90 -8.02 0.39
CA PHE A 14 7.76 -7.91 -0.53
C PHE A 14 8.18 -7.90 -2.01
N ASP A 15 9.35 -7.36 -2.31
CA ASP A 15 9.90 -7.32 -3.67
C ASP A 15 10.57 -8.64 -4.10
N GLY A 16 10.73 -9.59 -3.16
CA GLY A 16 11.38 -10.88 -3.41
C GLY A 16 12.91 -10.80 -3.49
N HIS A 17 13.50 -9.70 -3.05
CA HIS A 17 14.95 -9.44 -3.02
C HIS A 17 15.58 -9.89 -1.70
N VAL A 18 15.27 -11.11 -1.27
CA VAL A 18 15.77 -11.67 0.00
C VAL A 18 16.50 -12.98 -0.27
N GLU A 19 17.74 -13.06 0.23
CA GLU A 19 18.53 -14.29 0.14
C GLU A 19 17.87 -15.46 0.89
N PRO A 20 18.04 -16.72 0.43
CA PRO A 20 17.32 -17.87 0.98
C PRO A 20 17.49 -18.07 2.50
N THR A 21 18.67 -17.78 3.03
CA THR A 21 18.97 -17.89 4.46
C THR A 21 18.18 -16.88 5.28
N LEU A 22 18.15 -15.62 4.82
CA LEU A 22 17.38 -14.55 5.45
C LEU A 22 15.87 -14.81 5.33
N LEU A 23 15.41 -15.37 4.20
CA LEU A 23 14.01 -15.76 4.04
C LEU A 23 13.58 -16.81 5.08
N SER A 24 14.46 -17.78 5.39
CA SER A 24 14.18 -18.75 6.44
C SER A 24 14.06 -18.10 7.81
N GLU A 25 14.93 -17.15 8.12
CA GLU A 25 14.90 -16.43 9.40
C GLU A 25 13.62 -15.58 9.53
N ILE A 26 13.21 -14.89 8.46
CA ILE A 26 11.95 -14.14 8.40
C ILE A 26 10.77 -15.08 8.64
N LYS A 27 10.73 -16.24 7.99
CA LYS A 27 9.63 -17.22 8.18
C LYS A 27 9.53 -17.69 9.62
N THR A 28 10.66 -17.97 10.27
CA THR A 28 10.69 -18.32 11.70
C THR A 28 10.12 -17.17 12.54
N HIS A 29 10.58 -15.94 12.30
CA HIS A 29 10.09 -14.77 13.04
C HIS A 29 8.58 -14.55 12.88
N LEU A 30 8.04 -14.67 11.67
CA LEU A 30 6.60 -14.53 11.42
C LEU A 30 5.77 -15.66 12.07
N GLY A 31 6.34 -16.84 12.27
CA GLY A 31 5.70 -17.94 13.00
C GLY A 31 5.65 -17.72 14.51
N GLU A 32 6.60 -16.97 15.06
CA GLU A 32 6.75 -16.76 16.50
C GLU A 32 6.23 -15.37 16.97
N CYS A 33 6.10 -14.41 16.06
CA CYS A 33 5.72 -13.03 16.36
C CYS A 33 4.40 -12.64 15.71
N HIS A 34 3.32 -12.65 16.51
CA HIS A 34 2.00 -12.22 16.04
C HIS A 34 1.96 -10.77 15.53
N HIS A 35 2.72 -9.87 16.16
CA HIS A 35 2.79 -8.47 15.72
C HIS A 35 3.28 -8.35 14.27
N CYS A 36 4.38 -9.01 13.92
CA CYS A 36 4.94 -8.95 12.58
C CYS A 36 4.12 -9.75 11.56
N GLU A 37 3.46 -10.83 11.97
CA GLU A 37 2.48 -11.54 11.14
C GLU A 37 1.34 -10.61 10.70
N VAL A 38 0.73 -9.87 11.63
CA VAL A 38 -0.34 -8.90 11.33
C VAL A 38 0.16 -7.79 10.42
N VAL A 39 1.38 -7.27 10.66
CA VAL A 39 1.98 -6.22 9.82
C VAL A 39 2.18 -6.71 8.38
N VAL A 40 2.71 -7.93 8.20
CA VAL A 40 2.89 -8.51 6.85
C VAL A 40 1.55 -8.74 6.16
N SER A 41 0.58 -9.29 6.88
CA SER A 41 -0.76 -9.57 6.34
C SER A 41 -1.45 -8.30 5.86
N THR A 42 -1.50 -7.27 6.70
CA THR A 42 -2.14 -5.98 6.37
C THR A 42 -1.40 -5.22 5.27
N THR A 43 -0.06 -5.28 5.24
CA THR A 43 0.74 -4.68 4.17
C THR A 43 0.49 -5.38 2.83
N ARG A 44 0.43 -6.72 2.82
CA ARG A 44 0.08 -7.50 1.62
C ARG A 44 -1.29 -7.11 1.08
N GLN A 45 -2.29 -7.06 1.96
CA GLN A 45 -3.65 -6.66 1.57
C GLN A 45 -3.69 -5.24 1.00
N THR A 46 -2.92 -4.32 1.60
CA THR A 46 -2.77 -2.95 1.07
C THR A 46 -2.18 -2.98 -0.35
N ILE A 47 -1.10 -3.74 -0.57
CA ILE A 47 -0.48 -3.89 -1.89
C ILE A 47 -1.47 -4.47 -2.91
N GLU A 48 -2.24 -5.49 -2.53
CA GLU A 48 -3.27 -6.10 -3.38
C GLU A 48 -4.34 -5.09 -3.77
N ILE A 49 -4.90 -4.34 -2.80
CA ILE A 49 -5.87 -3.27 -3.05
C ILE A 49 -5.32 -2.24 -4.05
N TYR A 50 -4.06 -1.83 -3.88
CA TYR A 50 -3.44 -0.86 -4.78
C TYR A 50 -3.16 -1.41 -6.18
N ARG A 51 -2.81 -2.69 -6.32
CA ARG A 51 -2.60 -3.33 -7.64
C ARG A 51 -3.91 -3.61 -8.37
N ASP A 52 -4.95 -4.01 -7.65
CA ASP A 52 -6.26 -4.34 -8.21
C ASP A 52 -7.07 -3.08 -8.56
N ASN A 53 -6.69 -1.92 -8.00
CA ASN A 53 -7.26 -0.65 -8.41
C ASN A 53 -6.79 -0.29 -9.83
N GLN A 54 -7.62 -0.65 -10.81
CA GLN A 54 -7.53 -0.06 -12.14
C GLN A 54 -7.73 1.45 -11.98
N VAL A 55 -6.73 2.24 -12.38
CA VAL A 55 -6.88 3.69 -12.50
C VAL A 55 -7.88 3.94 -13.62
N TYR A 56 -9.13 4.17 -13.25
CA TYR A 56 -10.13 4.60 -14.21
C TYR A 56 -9.85 6.04 -14.59
N GLU A 57 -9.52 6.27 -15.86
CA GLU A 57 -9.47 7.61 -16.41
C GLU A 57 -10.85 8.25 -16.24
N LEU A 58 -10.89 9.36 -15.50
CA LEU A 58 -12.11 10.13 -15.34
C LEU A 58 -12.44 10.74 -16.71
N PRO A 59 -13.62 10.44 -17.32
CA PRO A 59 -14.00 11.00 -18.60
C PRO A 59 -13.89 12.53 -18.58
N THR A 60 -13.34 13.10 -19.66
CA THR A 60 -13.05 14.54 -19.76
C THR A 60 -14.29 15.38 -19.48
N ASP A 61 -15.46 14.95 -19.95
CA ASP A 61 -16.73 15.65 -19.74
C ASP A 61 -17.12 15.71 -18.24
N VAL A 62 -16.94 14.61 -17.51
CA VAL A 62 -17.21 14.54 -16.06
C VAL A 62 -16.24 15.45 -15.31
N ARG A 63 -14.96 15.41 -15.70
CA ARG A 63 -13.91 16.25 -15.11
C ARG A 63 -14.23 17.73 -15.30
N GLU A 64 -14.53 18.15 -16.52
CA GLU A 64 -14.82 19.54 -16.89
C GLU A 64 -16.09 20.05 -16.19
N ARG A 65 -17.16 19.25 -16.18
CA ARG A 65 -18.41 19.60 -15.48
C ARG A 65 -18.17 19.78 -13.98
N THR A 66 -17.41 18.87 -13.36
CA THR A 66 -17.11 18.93 -11.93
C THR A 66 -16.31 20.18 -11.58
N ILE A 67 -15.24 20.45 -12.33
CA ILE A 67 -14.41 21.66 -12.13
C ILE A 67 -15.27 22.92 -12.33
N SER A 68 -16.08 22.95 -13.38
CA SER A 68 -16.95 24.10 -13.69
C SER A 68 -17.95 24.36 -12.56
N SER A 69 -18.59 23.31 -12.03
CA SER A 69 -19.54 23.42 -10.91
C SER A 69 -18.86 23.88 -9.62
N ILE A 70 -17.65 23.39 -9.32
CA ILE A 70 -16.88 23.84 -8.16
C ILE A 70 -16.54 25.32 -8.31
N MET A 71 -16.02 25.72 -9.46
CA MET A 71 -15.62 27.11 -9.72
C MET A 71 -16.80 28.08 -9.69
N ALA A 72 -17.98 27.66 -10.19
CA ALA A 72 -19.19 28.47 -10.10
C ALA A 72 -19.57 28.73 -8.64
N ARG A 73 -19.61 27.69 -7.80
CA ARG A 73 -19.95 27.81 -6.38
C ARG A 73 -18.92 28.64 -5.59
N CYS A 74 -17.64 28.54 -5.93
CA CYS A 74 -16.61 29.38 -5.32
C CYS A 74 -16.77 30.88 -5.66
N LYS A 75 -17.30 31.20 -6.84
CA LYS A 75 -17.60 32.59 -7.23
C LYS A 75 -18.86 33.13 -6.55
N GLU A 76 -19.83 32.28 -6.25
CA GLU A 76 -21.07 32.64 -5.54
C GLU A 76 -20.86 32.88 -4.03
N GLY A 77 -19.80 32.32 -3.45
CA GLY A 77 -19.45 32.47 -2.04
C GLY A 77 -18.43 33.57 -1.72
N CYS A 78 -18.12 34.45 -2.69
CA CYS A 78 -17.24 35.61 -2.54
C CYS A 78 -18.06 36.91 -2.60
#